data_AF-A0A2H3BTZ6-F1
#
_entry.id   AF-A0A2H3BTZ6-F1
#
_cell.length_a   1.000
_cell.length_b   1.000
_cell.length_c   1.000
_cell.angle_alpha   90.00
_cell.angle_beta   90.00
_cell.angle_gamma   90.00
#
_symmetry.space_group_name_H-M   'P 1'
#
loop_
_entity.id
_entity.type
_entity.pdbx_description
1 polymer ?
#
loop_
_entity_poly.entity_id
_entity_poly.type
_entity_poly.pdbx_seq_one_letter_code
_entity_poly.pdbx_strand_id
1 'polypeptide(L)'
;MSTSKAVPDLESTYFSEATLQLYPHPPPDCPVNDRGSYAKGALVMTQIADRLDASIARSVPIPSRSANVSIVLDKRLLCSVERIAHVWTAHWHVPNATYPSTMVAKIYDPVYFGEAELFDPFSLLDLFVSRETQAYQRLQSFYGTKVPRFYGHFVAPLPSQHDRTVNVVLLEYIDGKVIRDLAPMEKEEALCSTHKDALFDAALRLFFDIYALGVAQRDMQPRNVILRRRRKDGPFCSTKECPLRYEADCKDMQMVMVDFEVVEFREPDSQFSNPVTQAIYVDNAKPSYHQYWLSNTLL
;
A
#
# COMPACT_ATOMS: atom_id res chain seq x y z
N MET A 1 -19.58 18.89 -34.60
CA MET A 1 -19.87 19.48 -33.27
C MET A 1 -19.13 18.64 -32.25
N SER A 2 -18.01 19.15 -31.72
CA SER A 2 -17.24 18.44 -30.69
C SER A 2 -17.97 18.62 -29.38
N THR A 3 -18.68 17.59 -28.91
CA THR A 3 -19.15 17.55 -27.53
C THR A 3 -17.92 17.51 -26.65
N SER A 4 -17.64 18.60 -25.94
CA SER A 4 -16.64 18.62 -24.87
C SER A 4 -16.91 17.42 -23.96
N LYS A 5 -16.01 16.43 -23.94
CA LYS A 5 -16.12 15.30 -23.02
C LYS A 5 -16.08 15.90 -21.61
N ALA A 6 -17.12 15.66 -20.82
CA ALA A 6 -17.11 16.09 -19.43
C ALA A 6 -15.94 15.39 -18.73
N VAL A 7 -15.02 16.19 -18.20
CA VAL A 7 -13.90 15.68 -17.41
C VAL A 7 -14.47 15.13 -16.10
N PRO A 8 -14.27 13.84 -15.80
CA PRO A 8 -14.81 13.24 -14.59
C PRO A 8 -14.06 13.78 -13.36
N ASP A 9 -14.78 13.91 -12.26
CA ASP A 9 -14.22 14.29 -10.97
C ASP A 9 -13.92 13.05 -10.12
N LEU A 10 -12.85 13.09 -9.33
CA LEU A 10 -12.40 11.97 -8.51
C LEU A 10 -13.48 11.53 -7.52
N GLU A 11 -14.11 12.47 -6.82
CA GLU A 11 -15.13 12.18 -5.81
C GLU A 11 -16.42 11.67 -6.45
N SER A 12 -16.72 12.09 -7.68
CA SER A 12 -17.82 11.52 -8.46
C SER A 12 -17.53 10.12 -9.01
N THR A 13 -16.25 9.71 -9.06
CA THR A 13 -15.82 8.41 -9.60
C THR A 13 -15.73 7.35 -8.51
N TYR A 14 -15.12 7.71 -7.37
CA TYR A 14 -14.95 6.82 -6.23
C TYR A 14 -15.61 7.45 -5.01
N PHE A 15 -16.72 6.87 -4.59
CA PHE A 15 -17.50 7.30 -3.45
C PHE A 15 -17.98 6.09 -2.65
N SER A 16 -18.39 6.31 -1.40
CA SER A 16 -19.01 5.28 -0.57
C SER A 16 -20.25 4.72 -1.28
N GLU A 17 -20.45 3.40 -1.24
CA GLU A 17 -21.45 2.63 -1.99
C GLU A 17 -21.17 2.48 -3.50
N ALA A 18 -20.11 3.05 -4.04
CA ALA A 18 -19.71 2.78 -5.42
C ALA A 18 -19.36 1.29 -5.60
N THR A 19 -19.94 0.66 -6.61
CA THR A 19 -19.71 -0.76 -6.90
C THR A 19 -18.71 -0.92 -8.04
N LEU A 20 -17.66 -1.70 -7.82
CA LEU A 20 -16.69 -2.06 -8.86
C LEU A 20 -16.84 -3.54 -9.23
N GLN A 21 -16.99 -3.78 -10.53
CA GLN A 21 -16.95 -5.12 -11.11
C GLN A 21 -15.50 -5.50 -11.36
N LEU A 22 -15.03 -6.57 -10.72
CA LEU A 22 -13.61 -6.94 -10.76
C LEU A 22 -13.38 -8.15 -11.64
N TYR A 23 -12.40 -8.02 -12.54
CA TYR A 23 -11.97 -9.07 -13.44
C TYR A 23 -10.52 -9.44 -13.11
N PRO A 24 -10.23 -10.69 -12.69
CA PRO A 24 -8.86 -11.12 -12.49
C PRO A 24 -8.03 -10.88 -13.75
N HIS A 25 -6.88 -10.26 -13.60
CA HIS A 25 -6.01 -9.91 -14.71
C HIS A 25 -4.54 -10.08 -14.29
N PRO A 26 -3.63 -10.51 -15.17
CA PRO A 26 -2.20 -10.42 -14.87
C PRO A 26 -1.81 -8.96 -14.58
N PRO A 27 -0.86 -8.69 -13.67
CA PRO A 27 -0.34 -7.34 -13.51
C PRO A 27 0.31 -6.86 -14.82
N PRO A 28 0.41 -5.53 -15.05
CA PRO A 28 1.18 -5.00 -16.17
C PRO A 28 2.66 -5.41 -16.06
N ASP A 29 3.35 -5.41 -17.19
CA ASP A 29 4.79 -5.64 -17.21
C ASP A 29 5.52 -4.50 -16.48
N CYS A 30 6.58 -4.84 -15.75
CA CYS A 30 7.43 -3.84 -15.14
C CYS A 30 8.10 -3.00 -16.24
N PRO A 31 7.96 -1.66 -16.24
CA PRO A 31 8.55 -0.84 -17.28
C PRO A 31 10.07 -0.87 -17.21
N VAL A 32 10.72 -0.66 -18.35
CA VAL A 32 12.19 -0.59 -18.46
C VAL A 32 12.73 0.63 -17.68
N ASN A 33 11.96 1.72 -17.63
CA ASN A 33 12.29 2.90 -16.84
C ASN A 33 11.75 2.75 -15.41
N ASP A 34 12.67 2.55 -14.46
CA ASP A 34 12.35 2.39 -13.04
C ASP A 34 12.06 3.71 -12.30
N ARG A 35 12.12 4.85 -13.00
CA ARG A 35 11.85 6.19 -12.46
C ARG A 35 10.46 6.73 -12.78
N GLY A 36 9.67 6.01 -13.58
CA GLY A 36 8.34 6.47 -14.01
C GLY A 36 8.36 7.80 -14.79
N SER A 37 9.50 8.20 -15.35
CA SER A 37 9.64 9.45 -16.09
C SER A 37 9.15 9.30 -17.52
N TYR A 38 8.69 10.40 -18.12
CA TYR A 38 8.36 10.47 -19.54
C TYR A 38 9.52 10.02 -20.43
N ALA A 39 9.19 9.28 -21.48
CA ALA A 39 10.14 9.00 -22.55
C ALA A 39 10.62 10.32 -23.19
N LYS A 40 11.86 10.35 -23.68
CA LYS A 40 12.43 11.54 -24.32
C LYS A 40 11.55 11.98 -25.50
N GLY A 41 11.01 13.20 -25.42
CA GLY A 41 10.15 13.79 -26.45
C GLY A 41 8.68 13.38 -26.38
N ALA A 42 8.27 12.62 -25.34
CA ALA A 42 6.86 12.35 -25.11
C ALA A 42 6.10 13.61 -24.69
N LEU A 43 4.82 13.67 -25.06
CA LEU A 43 3.90 14.71 -24.61
C LEU A 43 3.60 14.53 -23.12
N VAL A 44 3.78 15.60 -22.36
CA VAL A 44 3.45 15.63 -20.92
C VAL A 44 1.94 15.79 -20.78
N MET A 45 1.29 14.85 -20.11
CA MET A 45 -0.17 14.79 -19.97
C MET A 45 -0.62 15.54 -18.71
N THR A 46 -0.40 16.86 -18.64
CA THR A 46 -0.76 17.67 -17.47
C THR A 46 -2.26 17.87 -17.31
N GLN A 47 -3.02 17.83 -18.40
CA GLN A 47 -4.48 17.96 -18.36
C GLN A 47 -5.16 16.61 -18.09
N ILE A 48 -6.20 16.63 -17.24
CA ILE A 48 -7.00 15.43 -16.95
C ILE A 48 -7.60 14.85 -18.24
N ALA A 49 -8.03 15.71 -19.18
CA ALA A 49 -8.61 15.28 -20.46
C ALA A 49 -7.63 14.42 -21.29
N ASP A 50 -6.35 14.81 -21.35
CA ASP A 50 -5.33 14.05 -22.08
C ASP A 50 -5.10 12.68 -21.43
N ARG A 51 -5.07 12.63 -20.09
CA ARG A 51 -4.94 11.37 -19.35
C ARG A 51 -6.19 10.49 -19.50
N LEU A 52 -7.37 11.08 -19.55
CA LEU A 52 -8.62 10.36 -19.78
C LEU A 52 -8.62 9.70 -21.17
N ASP A 53 -8.29 10.46 -22.22
CA ASP A 53 -8.21 9.94 -23.59
C ASP A 53 -7.14 8.84 -23.70
N ALA A 54 -5.98 9.02 -23.07
CA ALA A 54 -4.94 8.01 -23.00
C ALA A 54 -5.38 6.75 -22.22
N SER A 55 -6.15 6.91 -21.14
CA SER A 55 -6.69 5.80 -20.34
C SER A 55 -7.74 5.00 -21.11
N ILE A 56 -8.61 5.66 -21.88
CA ILE A 56 -9.56 5.01 -22.78
C ILE A 56 -8.79 4.21 -23.85
N ALA A 57 -7.78 4.81 -24.48
CA ALA A 57 -6.99 4.15 -25.52
C ALA A 57 -6.19 2.94 -25.01
N ARG A 58 -5.83 2.92 -23.72
CA ARG A 58 -5.08 1.85 -23.06
C ARG A 58 -5.95 0.82 -22.33
N SER A 59 -7.27 0.92 -22.46
CA SER A 59 -8.17 0.04 -21.71
C SER A 59 -7.99 -1.42 -22.13
N VAL A 60 -7.93 -2.31 -21.13
CA VAL A 60 -7.73 -3.73 -21.41
C VAL A 60 -9.06 -4.39 -21.79
N PRO A 61 -9.06 -5.32 -22.75
CA PRO A 61 -10.26 -6.08 -23.08
C PRO A 61 -10.75 -6.90 -21.90
N ILE A 62 -12.00 -6.68 -21.50
CA ILE A 62 -12.64 -7.44 -20.43
C ILE A 62 -13.20 -8.75 -21.02
N PRO A 63 -12.91 -9.92 -20.42
CA PRO A 63 -13.48 -11.18 -20.87
C PRO A 63 -15.02 -11.12 -20.90
N SER A 64 -15.66 -11.68 -21.92
CA SER A 64 -17.13 -11.73 -22.03
C SER A 64 -17.82 -12.61 -20.99
N ARG A 65 -17.05 -13.32 -20.14
CA ARG A 65 -17.59 -14.08 -19.01
C ARG A 65 -17.86 -13.12 -17.86
N SER A 66 -19.01 -13.28 -17.20
CA SER A 66 -19.46 -12.47 -16.06
C SER A 66 -18.36 -12.28 -15.02
N ALA A 67 -18.20 -11.05 -14.51
CA ALA A 67 -17.32 -10.76 -13.37
C ALA A 67 -17.58 -11.76 -12.25
N ASN A 68 -16.52 -12.44 -11.79
CA ASN A 68 -16.66 -13.41 -10.70
C ASN A 68 -16.72 -12.73 -9.32
N VAL A 69 -16.43 -11.44 -9.28
CA VAL A 69 -16.26 -10.66 -8.05
C VAL A 69 -16.77 -9.25 -8.29
N SER A 70 -17.55 -8.75 -7.34
CA SER A 70 -17.91 -7.34 -7.24
C SER A 70 -17.56 -6.86 -5.83
N ILE A 71 -17.13 -5.61 -5.69
CA ILE A 71 -16.91 -4.97 -4.40
C ILE A 71 -17.72 -3.70 -4.27
N VAL A 72 -18.11 -3.35 -3.05
CA VAL A 72 -18.69 -2.04 -2.70
C VAL A 72 -17.66 -1.26 -1.90
N LEU A 73 -17.34 -0.05 -2.33
CA LEU A 73 -16.45 0.86 -1.60
C LEU A 73 -17.18 1.41 -0.37
N ASP A 74 -16.51 1.44 0.77
CA ASP A 74 -17.09 1.90 2.04
C ASP A 74 -16.45 3.22 2.47
N LYS A 75 -15.19 3.20 2.89
CA LYS A 75 -14.49 4.36 3.43
C LYS A 75 -13.14 4.56 2.75
N ARG A 76 -12.92 5.77 2.22
CA ARG A 76 -11.61 6.17 1.72
C ARG A 76 -10.61 6.23 2.87
N LEU A 77 -9.47 5.57 2.70
CA LEU A 77 -8.35 5.64 3.63
C LEU A 77 -7.45 6.81 3.24
N LEU A 78 -7.07 7.62 4.23
CA LEU A 78 -6.14 8.73 4.04
C LEU A 78 -4.72 8.18 3.85
N CYS A 79 -4.41 7.77 2.63
CA CYS A 79 -3.04 7.59 2.15
C CYS A 79 -2.54 8.95 1.63
N SER A 80 -1.22 9.11 1.44
CA SER A 80 -0.67 10.41 1.00
C SER A 80 -1.41 10.92 -0.23
N VAL A 81 -1.89 12.16 -0.15
CA VAL A 81 -2.82 12.81 -1.08
C VAL A 81 -2.32 12.92 -2.54
N GLU A 82 -1.05 12.61 -2.80
CA GLU A 82 -0.37 12.83 -4.09
C GLU A 82 -0.06 11.54 -4.87
N ARG A 83 -0.54 10.37 -4.42
CA ARG A 83 -0.25 9.10 -5.10
C ARG A 83 -1.29 8.72 -6.14
N ILE A 84 -0.83 7.99 -7.16
CA ILE A 84 -1.66 7.41 -8.23
C ILE A 84 -2.70 6.40 -7.73
N ALA A 85 -2.48 5.85 -6.53
CA ALA A 85 -3.37 4.89 -5.91
C ALA A 85 -4.36 5.55 -4.96
N HIS A 86 -5.64 5.23 -5.12
CA HIS A 86 -6.73 5.58 -4.21
C HIS A 86 -7.09 4.36 -3.36
N VAL A 87 -6.95 4.50 -2.04
CA VAL A 87 -7.12 3.38 -1.10
C VAL A 87 -8.46 3.48 -0.39
N TRP A 88 -9.21 2.38 -0.40
CA TRP A 88 -10.54 2.28 0.18
C TRP A 88 -10.68 1.02 1.02
N THR A 89 -11.45 1.08 2.10
CA THR A 89 -12.10 -0.13 2.61
C THR A 89 -13.21 -0.53 1.64
N ALA A 90 -13.41 -1.84 1.50
CA ALA A 90 -14.43 -2.38 0.63
C ALA A 90 -15.02 -3.68 1.19
N HIS A 91 -16.23 -4.00 0.73
CA HIS A 91 -16.97 -5.21 1.07
C HIS A 91 -17.23 -6.05 -0.18
N TRP A 92 -17.24 -7.37 -0.04
CA TRP A 92 -17.64 -8.25 -1.14
C TRP A 92 -19.12 -8.08 -1.43
N HIS A 93 -19.44 -7.81 -2.69
CA HIS A 93 -20.81 -7.83 -3.18
C HIS A 93 -21.12 -9.22 -3.74
N VAL A 94 -21.07 -10.24 -2.87
CA VAL A 94 -21.38 -11.63 -3.22
C VAL A 94 -22.30 -12.22 -2.15
N PRO A 95 -23.49 -12.73 -2.49
CA PRO A 95 -24.28 -13.52 -1.56
C PRO A 95 -23.57 -14.88 -1.36
N ASN A 96 -23.09 -15.14 -0.14
CA ASN A 96 -22.44 -16.39 0.32
C ASN A 96 -20.90 -16.50 0.27
N ALA A 97 -20.15 -15.40 0.35
CA ALA A 97 -18.69 -15.45 0.30
C ALA A 97 -18.03 -16.06 1.57
N THR A 98 -17.04 -16.94 1.35
CA THR A 98 -16.02 -17.42 2.31
C THR A 98 -14.93 -16.39 2.64
N TYR A 99 -15.05 -15.17 2.11
CA TYR A 99 -14.08 -14.10 2.29
C TYR A 99 -14.41 -13.24 3.52
N PRO A 100 -13.41 -12.55 4.13
CA PRO A 100 -13.66 -11.61 5.22
C PRO A 100 -14.62 -10.50 4.79
N SER A 101 -15.45 -10.02 5.72
CA SER A 101 -16.45 -9.00 5.44
C SER A 101 -15.85 -7.68 4.95
N THR A 102 -14.62 -7.35 5.36
CA THR A 102 -13.92 -6.11 5.00
C THR A 102 -12.56 -6.40 4.40
N MET A 103 -12.22 -5.69 3.33
CA MET A 103 -10.91 -5.73 2.68
C MET A 103 -10.44 -4.31 2.35
N VAL A 104 -9.22 -4.19 1.82
CA VAL A 104 -8.68 -2.96 1.26
C VAL A 104 -8.62 -3.09 -0.26
N ALA A 105 -9.19 -2.12 -0.96
CA ALA A 105 -9.06 -1.95 -2.40
C ALA A 105 -8.12 -0.77 -2.68
N LYS A 106 -7.00 -1.06 -3.34
CA LYS A 106 -6.05 -0.05 -3.82
C LYS A 106 -6.24 0.12 -5.32
N ILE A 107 -6.85 1.24 -5.70
CA ILE A 107 -7.28 1.54 -7.07
C ILE A 107 -6.27 2.47 -7.71
N TYR A 108 -5.56 1.98 -8.72
CA TYR A 108 -4.56 2.74 -9.46
C TYR A 108 -5.23 3.41 -10.66
N ASP A 109 -5.35 4.74 -10.61
CA ASP A 109 -5.97 5.53 -11.66
C ASP A 109 -5.06 6.68 -12.14
N PRO A 110 -4.44 6.56 -13.33
CA PRO A 110 -3.52 7.56 -13.84
C PRO A 110 -4.23 8.88 -14.16
N VAL A 111 -5.56 8.89 -14.34
CA VAL A 111 -6.33 10.10 -14.69
C VAL A 111 -6.26 11.15 -13.59
N TYR A 112 -6.26 10.73 -12.33
CA TYR A 112 -6.27 11.60 -11.16
C TYR A 112 -4.89 11.82 -10.53
N PHE A 113 -3.83 11.44 -11.22
CA PHE A 113 -2.47 11.64 -10.72
C PHE A 113 -2.07 13.12 -10.73
N GLY A 114 -1.73 13.65 -9.55
CA GLY A 114 -1.46 15.06 -9.33
C GLY A 114 -0.11 15.55 -9.85
N GLU A 115 0.91 14.68 -9.90
CA GLU A 115 2.28 15.04 -10.30
C GLU A 115 2.58 14.70 -11.78
N ALA A 116 1.56 14.72 -12.63
CA ALA A 116 1.68 14.37 -14.05
C ALA A 116 2.60 15.31 -14.85
N GLU A 117 3.02 16.43 -14.27
CA GLU A 117 4.03 17.34 -14.84
C GLU A 117 5.47 16.84 -14.64
N LEU A 118 5.71 16.01 -13.63
CA LEU A 118 7.02 15.46 -13.28
C LEU A 118 7.20 14.03 -13.78
N PHE A 119 6.14 13.23 -13.71
CA PHE A 119 6.18 11.81 -14.02
C PHE A 119 5.10 11.41 -15.01
N ASP A 120 5.37 10.36 -15.79
CA ASP A 120 4.37 9.75 -16.67
C ASP A 120 3.43 8.89 -15.81
N PRO A 121 2.14 9.27 -15.69
CA PRO A 121 1.17 8.55 -14.85
C PRO A 121 1.05 7.07 -15.22
N PHE A 122 1.18 6.73 -16.51
CA PHE A 122 0.97 5.36 -16.97
C PHE A 122 2.20 4.48 -16.72
N SER A 123 3.40 5.04 -16.95
CA SER A 123 4.64 4.36 -16.59
C SER A 123 4.73 4.13 -15.08
N LEU A 124 4.29 5.09 -14.25
CA LEU A 124 4.22 4.92 -12.80
C LEU A 124 3.19 3.86 -12.37
N LEU A 125 2.01 3.84 -13.00
CA LEU A 125 1.02 2.80 -12.75
C LEU A 125 1.63 1.41 -12.99
N ASP A 126 2.23 1.20 -14.16
CA ASP A 126 2.79 -0.09 -14.53
C ASP A 126 3.91 -0.49 -13.56
N LEU A 127 4.76 0.46 -13.18
CA LEU A 127 5.83 0.26 -12.21
C LEU A 127 5.30 -0.14 -10.83
N PHE A 128 4.32 0.60 -10.29
CA PHE A 128 3.84 0.37 -8.93
C PHE A 128 3.00 -0.89 -8.82
N VAL A 129 2.10 -1.15 -9.78
CA VAL A 129 1.26 -2.35 -9.76
C VAL A 129 2.10 -3.61 -9.95
N SER A 130 3.08 -3.60 -10.87
CA SER A 130 3.95 -4.76 -11.11
C SER A 130 4.82 -5.07 -9.87
N ARG A 131 5.45 -4.05 -9.29
CA ARG A 131 6.25 -4.18 -8.06
C ARG A 131 5.43 -4.64 -6.87
N GLU A 132 4.30 -3.99 -6.59
CA GLU A 132 3.48 -4.35 -5.44
C GLU A 132 2.96 -5.78 -5.54
N THR A 133 2.47 -6.18 -6.71
CA THR A 133 1.99 -7.55 -6.96
C THR A 133 3.10 -8.58 -6.80
N GLN A 134 4.28 -8.33 -7.37
CA GLN A 134 5.42 -9.23 -7.26
C GLN A 134 5.96 -9.33 -5.82
N ALA A 135 5.94 -8.22 -5.06
CA ALA A 135 6.31 -8.23 -3.66
C ALA A 135 5.38 -9.13 -2.84
N TYR A 136 4.07 -8.97 -2.97
CA TYR A 136 3.12 -9.84 -2.28
C TYR A 136 3.30 -11.31 -2.65
N GLN A 137 3.50 -11.63 -3.93
CA GLN A 137 3.78 -13.00 -4.37
C GLN A 137 5.01 -13.61 -3.68
N ARG A 138 6.11 -12.86 -3.55
CA ARG A 138 7.31 -13.33 -2.83
C ARG A 138 7.09 -13.48 -1.32
N LEU A 139 6.22 -12.65 -0.74
CA LEU A 139 5.94 -12.59 0.69
C LEU A 139 4.76 -13.48 1.12
N GLN A 140 4.34 -14.44 0.29
CA GLN A 140 3.20 -15.30 0.56
C GLN A 140 3.28 -16.03 1.92
N SER A 141 4.48 -16.43 2.34
CA SER A 141 4.73 -17.08 3.63
C SER A 141 4.42 -16.18 4.84
N PHE A 142 4.28 -14.87 4.64
CA PHE A 142 3.97 -13.88 5.68
C PHE A 142 2.54 -13.34 5.64
N TYR A 143 1.70 -13.84 4.75
CA TYR A 143 0.31 -13.43 4.63
C TYR A 143 -0.45 -13.54 5.96
N GLY A 144 -1.11 -12.44 6.33
CA GLY A 144 -1.89 -12.33 7.57
C GLY A 144 -1.06 -12.19 8.83
N THR A 145 0.28 -12.23 8.75
CA THR A 145 1.17 -12.07 9.91
C THR A 145 1.99 -10.80 9.82
N LYS A 146 2.93 -10.73 8.88
CA LYS A 146 3.84 -9.58 8.66
C LYS A 146 3.46 -8.73 7.46
N VAL A 147 2.65 -9.25 6.55
CA VAL A 147 2.04 -8.52 5.43
C VAL A 147 0.56 -8.89 5.30
N PRO A 148 -0.29 -8.01 4.72
CA PRO A 148 -1.66 -8.39 4.38
C PRO A 148 -1.72 -9.63 3.48
N ARG A 149 -2.76 -10.46 3.62
CA ARG A 149 -3.09 -11.40 2.54
C ARG A 149 -3.37 -10.62 1.26
N PHE A 150 -2.73 -11.02 0.17
CA PHE A 150 -3.03 -10.50 -1.17
C PHE A 150 -4.09 -11.39 -1.82
N TYR A 151 -5.26 -10.80 -2.10
CA TYR A 151 -6.38 -11.51 -2.73
C TYR A 151 -6.27 -11.55 -4.25
N GLY A 152 -5.46 -10.67 -4.83
CA GLY A 152 -5.16 -10.68 -6.25
C GLY A 152 -5.11 -9.29 -6.86
N HIS A 153 -4.71 -9.29 -8.13
CA HIS A 153 -4.76 -8.14 -9.02
C HIS A 153 -5.95 -8.28 -9.97
N PHE A 154 -6.69 -7.20 -10.15
CA PHE A 154 -7.90 -7.13 -10.94
C PHE A 154 -7.90 -5.87 -11.79
N VAL A 155 -8.72 -5.88 -12.83
CA VAL A 155 -9.12 -4.67 -13.53
C VAL A 155 -10.60 -4.41 -13.34
N ALA A 156 -10.99 -3.13 -13.29
CA ALA A 156 -12.37 -2.70 -13.16
C ALA A 156 -12.72 -1.71 -14.27
N PRO A 157 -13.77 -1.96 -15.08
CA PRO A 157 -14.29 -0.94 -15.99
C PRO A 157 -14.98 0.17 -15.20
N LEU A 158 -14.92 1.38 -15.74
CA LEU A 158 -15.69 2.54 -15.28
C LEU A 158 -16.73 2.91 -16.36
N PRO A 159 -17.98 2.39 -16.27
CA PRO A 159 -18.99 2.59 -17.31
C PRO A 159 -19.34 4.04 -17.59
N SER A 160 -19.29 4.91 -16.57
CA SER A 160 -19.49 6.35 -16.72
C SER A 160 -18.38 7.06 -17.49
N GLN A 161 -17.27 6.36 -17.80
CA GLN A 161 -16.07 6.93 -18.42
C GLN A 161 -15.63 6.10 -19.64
N HIS A 162 -16.60 5.74 -20.49
CA HIS A 162 -16.39 4.97 -21.72
C HIS A 162 -15.78 3.58 -21.47
N ASP A 163 -16.20 2.93 -20.38
CA ASP A 163 -15.73 1.60 -19.97
C ASP A 163 -14.20 1.49 -19.82
N ARG A 164 -13.52 2.63 -19.61
CA ARG A 164 -12.07 2.59 -19.39
C ARG A 164 -11.75 1.74 -18.16
N THR A 165 -10.64 1.02 -18.21
CA THR A 165 -10.25 0.12 -17.12
C THR A 165 -9.25 0.76 -16.16
N VAL A 166 -9.42 0.50 -14.86
CA VAL A 166 -8.45 0.83 -13.81
C VAL A 166 -7.91 -0.44 -13.15
N ASN A 167 -6.70 -0.37 -12.59
CA ASN A 167 -6.08 -1.51 -11.91
C ASN A 167 -6.46 -1.49 -10.43
N VAL A 168 -6.78 -2.66 -9.87
CA VAL A 168 -7.23 -2.82 -8.49
C VAL A 168 -6.45 -3.95 -7.83
N VAL A 169 -5.74 -3.61 -6.76
CA VAL A 169 -5.08 -4.57 -5.87
C VAL A 169 -5.95 -4.76 -4.64
N LEU A 170 -6.35 -6.01 -4.37
CA LEU A 170 -7.15 -6.36 -3.19
C LEU A 170 -6.28 -6.98 -2.09
N LEU A 171 -6.41 -6.44 -0.88
CA LEU A 171 -5.60 -6.80 0.28
C LEU A 171 -6.48 -7.05 1.52
N GLU A 172 -5.97 -7.86 2.45
CA GLU A 172 -6.54 -7.99 3.79
C GLU A 172 -6.65 -6.63 4.49
N TYR A 173 -7.80 -6.35 5.09
CA TYR A 173 -7.93 -5.25 6.02
C TYR A 173 -7.27 -5.61 7.35
N ILE A 174 -6.35 -4.76 7.81
CA ILE A 174 -5.63 -4.94 9.07
C ILE A 174 -6.31 -4.13 10.17
N ASP A 175 -6.94 -4.82 11.13
CA ASP A 175 -7.43 -4.19 12.37
C ASP A 175 -6.24 -3.77 13.25
N GLY A 176 -5.92 -2.49 13.18
CA GLY A 176 -4.75 -1.91 13.83
C GLY A 176 -4.66 -0.41 13.64
N LYS A 177 -3.52 0.16 14.06
CA LYS A 177 -3.21 1.59 13.91
C LYS A 177 -1.87 1.76 13.22
N VAL A 178 -1.79 2.76 12.35
CA VAL A 178 -0.54 3.13 11.67
C VAL A 178 0.45 3.66 12.71
N ILE A 179 1.72 3.27 12.63
CA ILE A 179 2.74 3.67 13.63
C ILE A 179 2.87 5.20 13.68
N ARG A 180 2.81 5.88 12.54
CA ARG A 180 2.83 7.35 12.48
C ARG A 180 1.75 8.01 13.34
N ASP A 181 0.56 7.41 13.43
CA ASP A 181 -0.56 7.99 14.18
C ASP A 181 -0.45 7.69 15.68
N LEU A 182 0.18 6.56 16.02
CA LEU A 182 0.46 6.16 17.39
C LEU A 182 1.62 6.95 18.01
N ALA A 183 2.67 7.15 17.23
CA ALA A 183 3.91 7.81 17.62
C ALA A 183 4.25 8.91 16.61
N PRO A 184 3.44 9.97 16.54
CA PRO A 184 3.75 11.10 15.68
C PRO A 184 5.00 11.83 16.20
N MET A 185 5.69 12.55 15.31
CA MET A 185 6.96 13.23 15.61
C MET A 185 6.87 14.11 16.87
N GLU A 186 5.75 14.82 17.05
CA GLU A 186 5.53 15.73 18.16
C GLU A 186 5.36 15.02 19.51
N LYS A 187 5.13 13.70 19.50
CA LYS A 187 4.97 12.86 20.70
C LYS A 187 6.11 11.86 20.87
N GLU A 188 7.16 11.94 20.05
CA GLU A 188 8.30 11.04 20.15
C GLU A 188 8.96 11.10 21.54
N GLU A 189 9.11 12.30 22.11
CA GLU A 189 9.70 12.48 23.45
C GLU A 189 8.84 11.90 24.58
N ALA A 190 7.54 11.72 24.34
CA ALA A 190 6.60 11.13 25.30
C ALA A 190 6.67 9.58 25.31
N LEU A 191 7.25 8.96 24.27
CA LEU A 191 7.47 7.51 24.27
C LEU A 191 8.46 7.14 25.37
N CYS A 192 8.07 6.20 26.23
CA CYS A 192 9.04 5.65 27.18
C CYS A 192 10.12 4.86 26.43
N SER A 193 11.34 4.85 26.96
CA SER A 193 12.50 4.21 26.33
C SER A 193 12.24 2.74 25.96
N THR A 194 11.58 1.97 26.85
CA THR A 194 11.26 0.56 26.59
C THR A 194 10.33 0.37 25.39
N HIS A 195 9.31 1.24 25.23
CA HIS A 195 8.41 1.18 24.08
C HIS A 195 9.13 1.64 22.81
N LYS A 196 9.95 2.68 22.91
CA LYS A 196 10.74 3.19 21.79
C LYS A 196 11.71 2.15 21.25
N ASP A 197 12.46 1.49 22.14
CA ASP A 197 13.39 0.41 21.77
C ASP A 197 12.66 -0.78 21.13
N ALA A 198 11.58 -1.24 21.76
CA ALA A 198 10.79 -2.37 21.24
C ALA A 198 10.17 -2.06 19.87
N LEU A 199 9.75 -0.80 19.65
CA LEU A 199 9.20 -0.33 18.38
C LEU A 199 10.24 -0.44 17.26
N PHE A 200 11.46 0.08 17.49
CA PHE A 200 12.53 -0.01 16.49
C PHE A 200 12.98 -1.44 16.26
N ASP A 201 13.11 -2.24 17.31
CA ASP A 201 13.50 -3.65 17.19
C ASP A 201 12.47 -4.43 16.35
N ALA A 202 11.18 -4.24 16.61
CA ALA A 202 10.12 -4.90 15.86
C ALA A 202 10.06 -4.43 14.40
N ALA A 203 10.23 -3.14 14.14
CA ALA A 203 10.24 -2.59 12.78
C ALA A 203 11.44 -3.11 11.97
N LEU A 204 12.63 -3.14 12.55
CA LEU A 204 13.83 -3.66 11.89
C LEU A 204 13.75 -5.16 11.64
N ARG A 205 13.24 -5.95 12.60
CA ARG A 205 12.99 -7.38 12.37
C ARG A 205 12.02 -7.60 11.23
N LEU A 206 10.90 -6.86 11.21
CA LEU A 206 9.94 -6.89 10.10
C LEU A 206 10.62 -6.59 8.76
N PHE A 207 11.44 -5.55 8.70
CA PHE A 207 12.22 -5.20 7.50
C PHE A 207 13.13 -6.35 7.06
N PHE A 208 13.94 -6.91 7.96
CA PHE A 208 14.88 -7.99 7.62
C PHE A 208 14.19 -9.30 7.27
N ASP A 209 13.04 -9.59 7.86
CA ASP A 209 12.20 -10.72 7.50
C ASP A 209 11.74 -10.60 6.04
N ILE A 210 11.23 -9.43 5.65
CA ILE A 210 10.82 -9.13 4.27
C ILE A 210 12.03 -9.18 3.32
N TYR A 211 13.15 -8.61 3.75
CA TYR A 211 14.41 -8.62 2.99
C TYR A 211 14.94 -10.02 2.74
N ALA A 212 14.82 -10.95 3.71
CA ALA A 212 15.24 -12.34 3.59
C ALA A 212 14.55 -13.06 2.41
N LEU A 213 13.34 -12.64 2.04
CA LEU A 213 12.58 -13.17 0.91
C LEU A 213 12.86 -12.43 -0.41
N GLY A 214 13.94 -11.63 -0.45
CA GLY A 214 14.40 -10.93 -1.64
C GLY A 214 13.55 -9.70 -1.99
N VAL A 215 12.86 -9.11 -1.02
CA VAL A 215 12.09 -7.85 -1.18
C VAL A 215 12.78 -6.75 -0.39
N ALA A 216 13.49 -5.87 -1.07
CA ALA A 216 14.13 -4.71 -0.45
C ALA A 216 13.16 -3.53 -0.46
N GLN A 217 12.45 -3.36 0.64
CA GLN A 217 11.50 -2.26 0.85
C GLN A 217 12.24 -0.93 0.99
N ARG A 218 12.00 0.02 0.07
CA ARG A 218 12.67 1.32 0.06
C ARG A 218 11.86 2.40 0.78
N ASP A 219 10.56 2.20 1.02
CA ASP A 219 9.71 3.12 1.78
C ASP A 219 9.35 2.55 3.16
N MET A 220 10.37 2.15 3.94
CA MET A 220 10.20 1.64 5.30
C MET A 220 9.93 2.81 6.27
N GLN A 221 8.80 3.50 6.10
CA GLN A 221 8.41 4.64 6.93
C GLN A 221 7.27 4.26 7.89
N PRO A 222 7.13 4.93 9.06
CA PRO A 222 6.08 4.64 10.04
C PRO A 222 4.65 4.68 9.49
N ARG A 223 4.43 5.41 8.39
CA ARG A 223 3.14 5.47 7.69
C ARG A 223 2.73 4.18 6.98
N ASN A 224 3.70 3.31 6.70
CA ASN A 224 3.53 2.07 5.95
C ASN A 224 3.59 0.84 6.87
N VAL A 225 3.62 1.05 8.19
CA VAL A 225 3.59 -0.02 9.19
C VAL A 225 2.34 0.13 10.04
N ILE A 226 1.58 -0.96 10.17
CA ILE A 226 0.39 -1.04 11.01
C ILE A 226 0.70 -1.93 12.22
N LEU A 227 0.49 -1.42 13.43
CA LEU A 227 0.46 -2.22 14.65
C LEU A 227 -0.91 -2.86 14.81
N ARG A 228 -0.97 -4.20 14.79
CA ARG A 228 -2.22 -4.93 15.03
C ARG A 228 -2.75 -4.65 16.44
N ARG A 229 -4.07 -4.54 16.53
CA ARG A 229 -4.73 -4.31 17.81
C ARG A 229 -4.52 -5.48 18.77
N ARG A 230 -4.09 -5.20 19.99
CA ARG A 230 -4.08 -6.16 21.11
C ARG A 230 -5.19 -5.83 22.10
N ARG A 231 -5.90 -6.86 22.56
CA ARG A 231 -6.85 -6.74 23.66
C ARG A 231 -6.18 -7.17 24.94
N LYS A 232 -6.05 -6.25 25.88
CA LYS A 232 -5.61 -6.50 27.25
C LYS A 232 -6.37 -5.57 28.17
N ASP A 233 -6.76 -6.08 29.33
CA ASP A 233 -7.32 -5.24 30.38
C ASP A 233 -6.19 -4.45 31.06
N GLY A 234 -6.30 -3.12 31.02
CA GLY A 234 -5.33 -2.20 31.61
C GLY A 234 -4.11 -1.89 30.71
N PRO A 235 -3.15 -1.11 31.22
CA PRO A 235 -2.02 -0.63 30.43
C PRO A 235 -0.93 -1.70 30.22
N PHE A 236 -0.22 -1.58 29.10
CA PHE A 236 1.02 -2.31 28.81
C PHE A 236 2.24 -1.69 29.48
N CYS A 237 2.22 -0.39 29.82
CA CYS A 237 3.31 0.24 30.57
C CYS A 237 2.81 1.19 31.67
N SER A 238 3.70 1.49 32.64
CA SER A 238 3.38 2.34 33.78
C SER A 238 3.59 3.84 33.51
N THR A 239 4.30 4.22 32.44
CA THR A 239 4.50 5.62 32.03
C THR A 239 3.17 6.23 31.58
N LYS A 240 2.70 7.28 32.26
CA LYS A 240 1.35 7.85 32.06
C LYS A 240 1.18 8.49 30.69
N GLU A 241 2.17 9.26 30.26
CA GLU A 241 2.13 10.02 29.00
C GLU A 241 2.59 9.21 27.78
N CYS A 242 2.98 7.93 27.96
CA CYS A 242 3.43 7.13 26.82
C CYS A 242 2.25 6.87 25.88
N PRO A 243 2.33 7.26 24.59
CA PRO A 243 1.22 7.07 23.67
C PRO A 243 0.94 5.59 23.36
N LEU A 244 1.94 4.71 23.57
CA LEU A 244 1.78 3.26 23.41
C LEU A 244 1.30 2.55 24.69
N ARG A 245 1.01 3.29 25.76
CA ARG A 245 0.61 2.75 27.07
C ARG A 245 -0.52 1.73 27.00
N TYR A 246 -1.51 1.93 26.15
CA TYR A 246 -2.66 1.03 26.00
C TYR A 246 -2.69 0.31 24.65
N GLU A 247 -1.64 0.48 23.84
CA GLU A 247 -1.66 0.11 22.42
C GLU A 247 -0.71 -1.05 22.12
N ALA A 248 0.45 -1.11 22.79
CA ALA A 248 1.52 -2.04 22.42
C ALA A 248 2.12 -2.80 23.60
N ASP A 249 2.28 -4.11 23.46
CA ASP A 249 3.14 -4.92 24.34
C ASP A 249 4.58 -4.87 23.84
N CYS A 250 5.52 -4.40 24.66
CA CYS A 250 6.94 -4.34 24.31
C CYS A 250 7.54 -5.72 23.97
N LYS A 251 6.91 -6.82 24.41
CA LYS A 251 7.39 -8.18 24.16
C LYS A 251 6.81 -8.80 22.89
N ASP A 252 5.72 -8.24 22.35
CA ASP A 252 4.95 -8.84 21.26
C ASP A 252 4.27 -7.78 20.39
N MET A 253 5.09 -7.00 19.69
CA MET A 253 4.64 -6.02 18.71
C MET A 253 4.35 -6.68 17.36
N GLN A 254 3.08 -6.97 17.10
CA GLN A 254 2.63 -7.51 15.81
C GLN A 254 2.50 -6.39 14.77
N MET A 255 3.59 -6.16 14.05
CA MET A 255 3.65 -5.19 12.97
C MET A 255 3.36 -5.83 11.62
N VAL A 256 2.62 -5.10 10.79
CA VAL A 256 2.28 -5.48 9.42
C VAL A 256 2.80 -4.39 8.49
N MET A 257 3.70 -4.75 7.57
CA MET A 257 4.13 -3.86 6.50
C MET A 257 3.06 -3.82 5.41
N VAL A 258 2.72 -2.62 4.99
CA VAL A 258 1.86 -2.36 3.82
C VAL A 258 2.64 -1.54 2.81
N ASP A 259 2.05 -1.35 1.63
CA ASP A 259 2.53 -0.45 0.60
C ASP A 259 3.91 -0.84 0.01
N PHE A 260 3.87 -1.66 -1.05
CA PHE A 260 5.06 -2.19 -1.71
C PHE A 260 5.26 -1.60 -3.12
N GLU A 261 4.83 -0.34 -3.34
CA GLU A 261 5.05 0.39 -4.59
C GLU A 261 6.53 0.65 -4.87
N VAL A 262 7.29 0.94 -3.81
CA VAL A 262 8.70 1.35 -3.88
C VAL A 262 9.59 0.25 -3.29
N VAL A 263 9.76 -0.82 -4.06
CA VAL A 263 10.62 -1.96 -3.71
C VAL A 263 11.65 -2.27 -4.79
N GLU A 264 12.72 -2.92 -4.38
CA GLU A 264 13.64 -3.61 -5.26
C GLU A 264 13.59 -5.12 -5.00
N PHE A 265 13.84 -5.90 -6.05
CA PHE A 265 13.93 -7.35 -5.95
C PHE A 265 15.37 -7.83 -6.00
N ARG A 266 15.67 -8.80 -5.14
CA ARG A 266 16.98 -9.45 -5.05
C ARG A 266 16.79 -10.96 -4.94
N GLU A 267 17.87 -11.71 -5.02
CA GLU A 267 17.83 -13.12 -4.64
C GLU A 267 17.52 -13.24 -3.14
N PRO A 268 16.63 -14.17 -2.73
CA PRO A 268 16.38 -14.44 -1.32
C PRO A 268 17.67 -14.80 -0.58
N ASP A 269 17.81 -14.28 0.63
CA ASP A 269 18.96 -14.55 1.50
C ASP A 269 18.46 -15.05 2.86
N SER A 270 18.51 -16.37 3.02
CA SER A 270 18.08 -17.03 4.24
C SER A 270 18.96 -16.72 5.46
N GLN A 271 20.13 -16.10 5.29
CA GLN A 271 20.95 -15.68 6.44
C GLN A 271 20.20 -14.67 7.31
N PHE A 272 19.36 -13.82 6.72
CA PHE A 272 18.52 -12.87 7.46
C PHE A 272 17.35 -13.55 8.20
N SER A 273 17.04 -14.82 7.89
CA SER A 273 16.09 -15.63 8.66
C SER A 273 16.73 -16.27 9.90
N ASN A 274 18.06 -16.26 10.02
CA ASN A 274 18.76 -16.73 11.22
C ASN A 274 18.63 -15.68 12.34
N PRO A 275 18.08 -16.02 13.52
CA PRO A 275 17.87 -15.04 14.59
C PRO A 275 19.14 -14.35 15.10
N VAL A 276 20.29 -15.06 15.10
CA VAL A 276 21.57 -14.51 15.57
C VAL A 276 22.10 -13.50 14.56
N THR A 277 22.11 -13.87 13.28
CA THR A 277 22.53 -12.97 12.21
C THR A 277 21.62 -11.75 12.14
N GLN A 278 20.30 -11.96 12.19
CA GLN A 278 19.33 -10.87 12.17
C GLN A 278 19.52 -9.92 13.35
N ALA A 279 19.76 -10.43 14.56
CA ALA A 279 20.02 -9.58 15.73
C ALA A 279 21.23 -8.66 15.52
N ILE A 280 22.33 -9.17 14.94
CA ILE A 280 23.51 -8.36 14.62
C ILE A 280 23.16 -7.22 13.66
N TYR A 281 22.39 -7.50 12.61
CA TYR A 281 21.96 -6.47 11.65
C TYR A 281 21.02 -5.45 12.26
N VAL A 282 20.08 -5.88 13.10
CA VAL A 282 19.17 -5.00 13.84
C VAL A 282 19.98 -4.07 14.74
N ASP A 283 20.90 -4.60 15.54
CA ASP A 283 21.74 -3.80 16.45
C ASP A 283 22.59 -2.77 15.71
N ASN A 284 23.13 -3.15 14.54
CA ASN A 284 23.91 -2.24 13.69
C ASN A 284 23.06 -1.13 13.05
N ALA A 285 21.81 -1.42 12.67
CA ALA A 285 20.92 -0.46 12.00
C ALA A 285 20.15 0.44 12.98
N LYS A 286 19.96 -0.01 14.22
CA LYS A 286 19.12 0.64 15.24
C LYS A 286 19.50 2.11 15.51
N PRO A 287 20.78 2.51 15.63
CA PRO A 287 21.13 3.91 15.88
C PRO A 287 20.60 4.88 14.82
N SER A 288 20.68 4.50 13.53
CA SER A 288 20.17 5.32 12.43
C SER A 288 18.65 5.44 12.45
N TYR A 289 17.94 4.35 12.77
CA TYR A 289 16.48 4.36 12.91
C TYR A 289 16.02 5.19 14.10
N HIS A 290 16.73 5.10 15.22
CA HIS A 290 16.45 5.87 16.42
C HIS A 290 16.53 7.38 16.20
N GLN A 291 17.38 7.82 15.25
CA GLN A 291 17.57 9.24 14.96
C GLN A 291 16.53 9.80 13.97
N TYR A 292 16.00 9.00 13.05
CA TYR A 292 15.34 9.54 11.85
C TYR A 292 14.04 8.84 11.42
N TRP A 293 13.69 7.68 11.98
CA TRP A 293 12.56 6.90 11.46
C TRP A 293 11.22 7.54 11.79
N LEU A 294 11.01 7.95 13.04
CA LEU A 294 9.76 8.59 13.49
C LEU A 294 9.56 9.97 12.89
N SER A 295 10.65 10.66 12.51
CA SER A 295 10.60 11.95 11.82
C SER A 295 10.30 11.85 10.31
N ASN A 296 10.15 10.64 9.75
CA ASN A 296 10.06 10.40 8.30
C ASN A 296 11.24 10.99 7.50
N THR A 297 12.42 11.15 8.12
CA THR A 297 13.61 11.73 7.45
C THR A 297 14.59 10.67 6.95
N LEU A 298 14.26 9.38 7.10
CA LEU A 298 14.96 8.32 6.38
C LEU A 298 14.50 8.34 4.92
N LEU A 299 15.38 8.88 4.07
CA LEU A 299 15.27 8.86 2.60
C LEU A 299 15.64 7.48 2.04
#